data_AF-A0A948YH24-F1
#
_entry.id   AF-A0A948YH24-F1
#
_cell.length_a   1.000
_cell.length_b   1.000
_cell.length_c   1.000
_cell.angle_alpha   90.00
_cell.angle_beta   90.00
_cell.angle_gamma   90.00
#
_symmetry.space_group_name_H-M   'P 1'
#
loop_
_entity.id
_entity.type
_entity.pdbx_description
1 polymer ?
#
loop_
_entity_poly.entity_id
_entity_poly.type
_entity_poly.pdbx_seq_one_letter_code
_entity_poly.pdbx_strand_id
1 'polypeptide(L)' 'MNAIAIKHNGQIIDLQTAKEMGFEGEQIHLDNSAESLEVLRHSTAHLMAQAIKSIYKDAEFYVGPVVKEGFYYDFKTS' A
#
# COMPACT_ATOMS: atom_id res chain seq x y z
N MET A 1 -0.23 -14.53 14.39
CA MET A 1 -0.71 -13.91 13.14
C MET A 1 0.51 -13.63 12.28
N ASN A 2 0.41 -13.77 10.95
CA ASN A 2 1.55 -13.47 10.07
C ASN A 2 1.82 -11.96 10.04
N ALA A 3 3.06 -11.55 9.77
CA ALA A 3 3.38 -10.15 9.48
C ALA A 3 2.71 -9.73 8.15
N ILE A 4 2.45 -8.43 8.01
CA ILE A 4 1.91 -7.82 6.78
C ILE A 4 2.88 -6.85 6.11
N ALA A 5 3.86 -6.33 6.87
CA ALA A 5 4.92 -5.46 6.41
C ALA A 5 6.08 -5.49 7.43
N ILE A 6 7.18 -4.82 7.10
CA ILE A 6 8.24 -4.50 8.06
C ILE A 6 8.45 -3.00 8.17
N LYS A 7 8.91 -2.54 9.33
CA LYS A 7 9.41 -1.18 9.54
C LYS A 7 10.93 -1.20 9.48
N HIS A 8 11.50 -0.67 8.40
CA HIS A 8 12.95 -0.57 8.19
C HIS A 8 13.35 0.91 8.22
N ASN A 9 14.19 1.31 9.18
CA ASN A 9 14.68 2.69 9.31
C ASN A 9 13.58 3.76 9.32
N GLY A 10 12.43 3.45 9.95
CA GLY A 10 11.28 4.36 10.03
C GLY A 10 10.35 4.35 8.81
N GLN A 11 10.66 3.58 7.76
CA GLN A 11 9.80 3.39 6.60
C GLN A 11 9.10 2.03 6.65
N ILE A 12 7.84 2.02 6.26
CA ILE A 12 7.05 0.79 6.11
C ILE A 12 7.33 0.20 4.72
N ILE A 13 7.75 -1.05 4.68
CA ILE A 13 8.08 -1.79 3.45
C ILE A 13 7.27 -3.09 3.43
N ASP A 14 6.64 -3.40 2.29
CA ASP A 14 5.92 -4.66 2.13
C ASP A 14 6.85 -5.88 2.16
N LEU A 15 6.30 -7.05 2.47
CA LEU A 15 7.10 -8.27 2.65
C LEU A 15 7.75 -8.78 1.37
N GLN A 16 7.18 -8.51 0.20
CA GLN A 16 7.75 -8.93 -1.07
C GLN A 16 9.00 -8.10 -1.36
N THR A 17 8.88 -6.78 -1.34
CA THR A 17 9.99 -5.84 -1.52
C THR A 17 11.08 -6.07 -0.47
N ALA A 18 10.70 -6.26 0.79
CA ALA A 18 11.63 -6.54 1.87
C ALA A 18 12.46 -7.80 1.61
N LYS A 19 11.81 -8.88 1.16
CA LYS A 19 12.49 -10.14 0.85
C LYS A 19 13.39 -10.01 -0.38
N GLU A 20 12.93 -9.37 -1.44
CA GLU A 20 13.68 -9.19 -2.69
C GLU A 20 14.93 -8.33 -2.48
N MET A 21 14.83 -7.30 -1.65
CA MET A 21 15.93 -6.36 -1.39
C MET A 21 16.75 -6.70 -0.14
N GLY A 22 16.38 -7.74 0.61
CA GLY A 22 17.07 -8.15 1.83
C GLY A 22 16.92 -7.14 2.98
N PHE A 23 15.81 -6.41 3.03
CA PHE A 23 15.52 -5.52 4.16
C PHE A 23 15.07 -6.34 5.38
N GLU A 24 15.65 -6.01 6.53
CA GLU A 24 15.23 -6.53 7.83
C GLU A 24 14.63 -5.40 8.67
N GLY A 25 13.62 -5.68 9.48
CA GLY A 25 12.97 -4.65 10.26
C GLY A 25 12.01 -5.21 11.29
N GLU A 26 11.40 -4.31 12.05
CA GLU A 26 10.34 -4.67 12.99
C GLU A 26 9.12 -5.18 12.21
N GLN A 27 8.57 -6.33 12.59
CA GLN A 27 7.40 -6.89 11.93
C GLN A 27 6.15 -6.11 12.32
N ILE A 28 5.41 -5.66 11.30
CA ILE A 28 4.08 -5.09 11.48
C ILE A 28 3.07 -6.21 11.30
N HIS A 29 2.20 -6.40 12.30
CA HIS A 29 1.12 -7.36 12.26
C HIS A 29 -0.22 -6.66 12.06
N LEU A 30 -1.25 -7.43 11.72
CA LEU A 30 -2.61 -6.92 11.69
C LEU A 30 -3.16 -6.82 13.12
N ASP A 31 -3.07 -5.65 13.74
CA ASP A 31 -3.34 -5.46 15.17
C ASP A 31 -4.08 -4.15 15.53
N ASN A 32 -4.71 -3.50 14.55
CA ASN A 32 -5.38 -2.19 14.70
C ASN A 32 -4.44 -1.03 15.08
N SER A 33 -3.12 -1.21 15.04
CA SER A 33 -2.16 -0.10 15.15
C SER A 33 -2.29 0.87 13.97
N ALA A 34 -1.80 2.09 14.16
CA ALA A 34 -1.74 3.09 13.09
C ALA A 34 -0.89 2.60 11.92
N GLU A 35 0.25 1.95 12.18
CA GLU A 35 1.09 1.36 11.13
C GLU A 35 0.36 0.25 10.37
N SER A 36 -0.35 -0.65 11.07
CA SER A 36 -1.13 -1.70 10.38
C SER A 36 -2.23 -1.11 9.49
N LEU A 37 -2.88 -0.04 9.94
CA LEU A 37 -3.90 0.65 9.16
C LEU A 37 -3.32 1.37 7.94
N GLU A 38 -2.13 1.95 8.07
CA GLU A 38 -1.40 2.58 6.96
C GLU A 38 -1.07 1.56 5.86
N VAL A 39 -0.57 0.38 6.24
CA VAL A 39 -0.32 -0.74 5.30
C VAL A 39 -1.60 -1.13 4.57
N LEU A 40 -2.70 -1.32 5.29
CA LEU A 40 -3.99 -1.69 4.69
C LEU A 40 -4.50 -0.62 3.71
N ARG A 41 -4.39 0.65 4.06
CA ARG A 41 -4.81 1.76 3.19
C ARG A 41 -3.98 1.80 1.92
N HIS A 42 -2.67 1.58 2.01
CA HIS A 42 -1.79 1.52 0.85
C HIS A 42 -2.17 0.36 -0.08
N SER A 43 -2.33 -0.86 0.46
CA SER A 43 -2.75 -2.01 -0.33
C SER A 43 -4.12 -1.83 -0.98
N THR A 44 -5.07 -1.19 -0.27
CA THR A 44 -6.41 -0.95 -0.81
C THR A 44 -6.41 0.13 -1.90
N ALA A 45 -5.52 1.12 -1.83
CA ALA A 45 -5.32 2.08 -2.91
C ALA A 45 -4.89 1.38 -4.20
N HIS A 46 -3.92 0.47 -4.12
CA HIS A 46 -3.50 -0.35 -5.28
C HIS A 46 -4.60 -1.25 -5.80
N LEU A 47 -5.39 -1.88 -4.90
CA LEU A 47 -6.54 -2.69 -5.29
C LEU A 47 -7.57 -1.86 -6.07
N MET A 48 -7.85 -0.63 -5.61
CA MET A 48 -8.74 0.30 -6.32
C MET A 48 -8.18 0.67 -7.69
N ALA A 49 -6.89 0.99 -7.80
CA ALA A 49 -6.25 1.29 -9.08
C ALA A 49 -6.31 0.10 -10.05
N GLN A 50 -6.06 -1.13 -9.56
CA GLN A 50 -6.17 -2.34 -10.35
C GLN A 50 -7.61 -2.56 -10.86
N ALA A 51 -8.62 -2.35 -10.01
CA ALA A 51 -10.02 -2.45 -10.39
C ALA A 51 -10.40 -1.40 -11.45
N ILE A 52 -9.99 -0.14 -11.26
CA ILE A 52 -10.19 0.93 -12.22
C ILE A 52 -9.56 0.56 -13.57
N LYS A 53 -8.31 0.07 -13.60
CA LYS A 53 -7.62 -0.33 -14.83
C LYS A 53 -8.29 -1.52 -15.54
N SER A 54 -8.96 -2.39 -14.80
CA SER A 54 -9.76 -3.48 -15.36
C SER A 54 -11.02 -2.98 -16.08
N ILE A 55 -11.64 -1.91 -15.58
CA ILE A 55 -12.86 -1.32 -16.15
C ILE A 55 -12.51 -0.34 -17.27
N TYR A 56 -11.58 0.58 -17.00
CA TYR A 56 -11.07 1.61 -17.89
C TYR A 56 -9.64 1.27 -18.30
N LYS A 57 -9.49 0.52 -19.38
CA LYS A 57 -8.18 -0.02 -19.82
C LYS A 57 -7.18 1.08 -20.15
N ASP A 58 -7.65 2.24 -20.56
CA ASP A 58 -6.89 3.44 -20.90
C ASP A 58 -6.58 4.34 -19.69
N ALA A 59 -7.05 4.00 -18.47
CA ALA A 59 -6.83 4.83 -17.29
C ALA A 59 -5.34 5.12 -17.05
N GLU A 60 -4.99 6.39 -16.90
CA GLU A 60 -3.66 6.89 -16.59
C GLU A 60 -3.63 7.36 -15.13
N PHE A 61 -2.77 6.77 -14.30
CA PHE A 61 -2.67 7.10 -12.87
C PHE A 61 -1.54 8.09 -12.62
N TYR A 62 -1.77 9.01 -11.69
CA TYR A 62 -0.80 10.00 -11.22
C TYR A 62 -0.40 9.71 -9.77
N VAL A 63 -1.00 10.40 -8.80
CA VAL A 63 -0.66 10.28 -7.38
C VAL A 63 -1.70 9.45 -6.65
N GLY A 64 -1.28 8.52 -5.81
CA GLY A 64 -2.19 7.73 -4.97
C GLY A 64 -1.69 7.58 -3.53
N PRO A 65 -1.80 8.63 -2.69
CA PRO A 65 -1.23 8.61 -1.36
C PRO A 65 -2.23 8.05 -0.34
N VAL A 66 -1.68 7.51 0.74
CA VAL A 66 -2.44 7.31 1.98
C VAL A 66 -2.59 8.65 2.68
N VAL A 67 -3.78 8.91 3.22
CA VAL A 67 -4.10 10.10 4.02
C VAL A 67 -4.69 9.69 5.37
N LYS A 68 -4.81 10.65 6.29
CA LYS A 68 -5.27 10.39 7.67
C LYS A 68 -6.60 9.61 7.74
N GLU A 69 -7.53 9.89 6.85
CA GLU A 69 -8.86 9.27 6.84
C GLU A 69 -9.02 8.13 5.82
N GLY A 70 -8.00 7.80 5.02
CA GLY A 70 -8.13 6.80 3.96
C GLY A 70 -7.02 6.87 2.92
N PHE A 71 -7.39 6.82 1.65
CA PHE A 71 -6.49 6.91 0.50
C PHE A 71 -7.29 7.47 -0.69
N TYR A 72 -6.59 8.00 -1.69
CA TYR A 72 -7.20 8.38 -2.96
C TYR A 72 -6.25 8.05 -4.11
N TYR A 73 -6.74 8.16 -5.35
CA TYR A 73 -5.92 8.12 -6.56
C TYR A 73 -6.38 9.20 -7.53
N ASP A 74 -5.44 10.01 -7.99
CA ASP A 74 -5.64 10.89 -9.13
C ASP A 74 -5.40 10.09 -10.40
N PHE A 75 -6.40 10.05 -11.29
CA PHE A 75 -6.30 9.36 -12.58
C PHE A 75 -7.16 10.05 -13.63
N LYS A 76 -6.84 9.77 -14.89
CA LYS A 76 -7.59 10.24 -16.06
C LYS A 76 -8.08 9.04 -16.85
N THR A 77 -9.31 9.12 -17.36
CA THR A 77 -9.86 8.23 -18.39
C THR A 77 -10.30 9.07 -19.59
N SER A 78 -10.56 8.43 -20.73
CA SER A 78 -11.20 9.08 -21.89
C SER A 78 -12.63 9.54 -21.64
#